data_AF-A0A2T1NEL7-F1
#
_entry.id   AF-A0A2T1NEL7-F1
#
_cell.length_a   1.000
_cell.length_b   1.000
_cell.length_c   1.000
_cell.angle_alpha   90.00
_cell.angle_beta   90.00
_cell.angle_gamma   90.00
#
_symmetry.space_group_name_H-M   'P 1'
#
loop_
_entity.id
_entity.type
_entity.pdbx_description
1 polymer ?
#
loop_
_entity_poly.entity_id
_entity_poly.type
_entity_poly.pdbx_seq_one_letter_code
_entity_poly.pdbx_strand_id
1 'polypeptide(L)'
;MLNFKALIQTEYTNAYESAYDLTLKKEFSTPKIYTANNDISKRWYVYFSYRNPHTGKLKRQTAIYRNANTFKTKEERLAVLITYQKVLNKLLKQGYNPYKDNTSRYRELNNNQLNQKTHNKPRYNQHNNQNNQHCNQRCNQQIN
;
A
#
# COMPACT_ATOMS: atom_id res chain seq x y z
N MET A 1 -5.99 -13.84 -30.62
CA MET A 1 -5.64 -15.23 -30.24
C MET A 1 -4.19 -15.27 -29.81
N LEU A 2 -3.88 -15.99 -28.74
CA LEU A 2 -2.49 -16.23 -28.32
C LEU A 2 -1.85 -17.23 -29.30
N ASN A 3 -0.75 -16.83 -29.93
CA ASN A 3 0.05 -17.69 -30.81
C ASN A 3 0.94 -18.61 -29.95
N PHE A 4 1.17 -19.85 -30.39
CA PHE A 4 2.11 -20.79 -29.78
C PHE A 4 3.48 -20.15 -29.46
N LYS A 5 4.03 -19.35 -30.38
CA LYS A 5 5.30 -18.64 -30.13
C LYS A 5 5.23 -17.68 -28.93
N ALA A 6 4.09 -17.00 -28.75
CA ALA A 6 3.89 -16.09 -27.62
C ALA A 6 3.75 -16.86 -26.29
N LEU A 7 3.12 -18.04 -26.31
CA LEU A 7 3.06 -18.92 -25.14
C LEU A 7 4.45 -19.40 -24.74
N ILE A 8 5.25 -19.91 -25.69
CA ILE A 8 6.63 -20.35 -25.41
C ILE A 8 7.49 -19.20 -24.87
N GLN A 9 7.40 -18.00 -25.46
CA GLN A 9 8.13 -16.83 -24.95
C GLN A 9 7.70 -16.45 -23.53
N THR A 10 6.40 -16.56 -23.23
CA THR A 10 5.86 -16.26 -21.90
C THR A 10 6.37 -17.25 -20.86
N GLU A 11 6.30 -18.56 -21.15
CA GLU A 11 6.82 -19.59 -20.26
C GLU A 11 8.33 -19.49 -20.06
N TYR A 12 9.09 -19.23 -21.14
CA TYR A 12 10.53 -18.98 -21.06
C TYR A 12 10.85 -17.80 -20.14
N THR A 13 10.14 -16.68 -20.30
CA THR A 13 10.34 -15.48 -19.48
C THR A 13 9.97 -15.75 -18.02
N ASN A 14 8.85 -16.43 -17.76
CA ASN A 14 8.44 -16.79 -16.40
C ASN A 14 9.46 -17.73 -15.71
N ALA A 15 9.97 -18.73 -16.45
CA ALA A 15 10.97 -19.66 -15.94
C ALA A 15 12.30 -18.94 -15.65
N TYR A 16 12.72 -18.03 -16.53
CA TYR A 16 13.90 -17.21 -16.37
C TYR A 16 13.77 -16.29 -15.15
N GLU A 17 12.72 -15.46 -15.09
CA GLU A 17 12.45 -14.56 -13.96
C GLU A 17 12.37 -15.31 -12.62
N SER A 18 11.72 -16.47 -12.60
CA SER A 18 11.66 -17.35 -11.41
C SER A 18 13.04 -17.83 -10.99
N ALA A 19 13.87 -18.31 -11.93
CA ALA A 19 15.23 -18.73 -11.65
C ALA A 19 16.10 -17.57 -11.13
N TYR A 20 15.96 -16.39 -11.71
CA TYR A 20 16.66 -15.18 -11.23
C TYR A 20 16.21 -14.79 -9.82
N ASP A 21 14.91 -14.80 -9.51
CA ASP A 21 14.40 -14.52 -8.15
C ASP A 21 14.93 -15.52 -7.10
N LEU A 22 15.18 -16.78 -7.48
CA LEU A 22 15.80 -17.78 -6.60
C LEU A 22 17.28 -17.46 -6.28
N THR A 23 18.01 -16.85 -7.22
CA THR A 23 19.40 -16.44 -7.00
C THR A 23 19.51 -15.14 -6.19
N LEU A 24 18.49 -14.30 -6.24
CA LEU A 24 18.46 -13.03 -5.53
C LEU A 24 18.25 -13.24 -4.02
N LYS A 25 19.13 -12.61 -3.24
CA LYS A 25 19.04 -12.61 -1.78
C LYS A 25 17.85 -11.75 -1.34
N LYS A 26 16.79 -12.40 -0.85
CA LYS A 26 15.62 -11.70 -0.29
C LYS A 26 16.00 -10.76 0.85
N GLU A 27 15.53 -9.53 0.80
CA GLU A 27 15.78 -8.51 1.85
C GLU A 27 14.97 -8.76 3.12
N PHE A 28 13.80 -9.38 3.00
CA PHE A 28 12.93 -9.66 4.14
C PHE A 28 12.21 -11.00 3.97
N SER A 29 11.81 -11.59 5.09
CA SER A 29 10.91 -12.75 5.10
C SER A 29 9.45 -12.29 5.05
N THR A 30 8.58 -13.05 4.41
CA THR A 30 7.13 -12.83 4.49
C THR A 30 6.68 -12.76 5.95
N PRO A 31 6.01 -11.67 6.39
CA PRO A 31 5.54 -11.54 7.77
C PRO A 31 4.55 -12.66 8.14
N LYS A 32 4.68 -13.19 9.35
CA LYS A 32 3.87 -14.30 9.87
C LYS A 32 3.20 -13.91 11.18
N ILE A 33 2.05 -14.50 11.46
CA ILE A 33 1.28 -14.29 12.70
C ILE A 33 1.59 -15.45 13.64
N TYR A 34 1.95 -15.13 14.88
CA TYR A 34 2.04 -16.08 15.97
C TYR A 34 0.76 -16.00 16.81
N THR A 35 0.01 -17.11 16.88
CA THR A 35 -1.28 -17.19 17.61
C THR A 35 -1.21 -18.06 18.86
N ALA A 36 -0.02 -18.55 19.26
CA ALA A 36 0.16 -19.40 20.43
C ALA A 36 -0.85 -20.57 20.54
N ASN A 37 -1.14 -21.24 19.42
CA ASN A 37 -2.18 -22.28 19.32
C ASN A 37 -3.59 -21.77 19.69
N ASN A 38 -3.91 -20.55 19.27
CA ASN A 38 -5.18 -19.88 19.54
C ASN A 38 -5.46 -19.66 21.04
N ASP A 39 -4.42 -19.58 21.86
CA ASP A 39 -4.49 -19.30 23.30
C ASP A 39 -4.55 -17.80 23.55
N ILE A 40 -5.71 -17.33 24.04
CA ILE A 40 -6.01 -15.90 24.27
C ILE A 40 -5.27 -15.36 25.50
N SER A 41 -4.83 -16.22 26.42
CA SER A 41 -4.04 -15.81 27.59
C SER A 41 -2.63 -15.35 27.18
N LYS A 42 -2.14 -15.83 26.03
CA LYS A 42 -0.82 -15.52 25.50
C LYS A 42 -0.87 -14.34 24.55
N ARG A 43 0.29 -13.68 24.42
CA ARG A 43 0.47 -12.56 23.51
C ARG A 43 0.60 -13.04 22.06
N TRP A 44 -0.28 -12.57 21.20
CA TRP A 44 -0.20 -12.78 19.75
C TRP A 44 0.49 -11.59 19.10
N TYR A 45 1.22 -11.86 18.02
CA TYR A 45 2.00 -10.84 17.34
C TYR A 45 2.33 -11.22 15.90
N VAL A 46 2.63 -10.20 15.08
CA VAL A 46 3.24 -10.37 13.76
C VAL A 46 4.75 -10.30 13.91
N TYR A 47 5.45 -11.22 13.25
CA TYR A 47 6.92 -11.23 13.20
C TYR A 47 7.42 -11.37 11.77
N PHE A 48 8.60 -10.83 11.54
CA PHE A 48 9.32 -10.92 10.28
C PHE A 48 10.82 -10.77 10.53
N SER A 49 11.61 -11.17 9.56
CA SER A 49 13.05 -10.95 9.52
C SER A 49 13.39 -9.99 8.39
N TYR A 50 14.40 -9.17 8.62
CA TYR A 50 14.96 -8.25 7.64
C TYR A 50 16.47 -8.41 7.59
N ARG A 51 17.05 -8.31 6.40
CA ARG A 51 18.48 -8.49 6.15
C ARG A 51 19.21 -7.32 6.79
N ASN A 52 20.06 -7.63 7.75
CA ASN A 52 20.84 -6.59 8.40
C ASN A 52 21.88 -6.07 7.40
N PRO A 53 21.92 -4.74 7.13
CA PRO A 53 22.81 -4.17 6.12
C PRO A 53 24.30 -4.35 6.45
N HIS A 54 24.66 -4.48 7.74
CA HIS A 54 26.06 -4.63 8.17
C HIS A 54 26.54 -6.09 8.10
N THR A 55 25.68 -7.05 8.47
CA THR A 55 26.08 -8.46 8.54
C THR A 55 25.63 -9.29 7.34
N GLY A 56 24.74 -8.75 6.52
CA GLY A 56 24.13 -9.44 5.38
C GLY A 56 23.22 -10.61 5.76
N LYS A 57 22.96 -10.88 7.05
CA LYS A 57 22.13 -11.99 7.53
C LYS A 57 20.69 -11.55 7.80
N LEU A 58 19.71 -12.43 7.58
CA LEU A 58 18.32 -12.20 7.99
C LEU A 58 18.24 -12.22 9.52
N LYS A 59 17.84 -11.10 10.13
CA LYS A 59 17.64 -10.96 11.57
C LYS A 59 16.16 -10.69 11.86
N ARG A 60 15.62 -11.40 12.85
CA ARG A 60 14.25 -11.18 13.32
C ARG A 60 14.11 -9.77 13.90
N GLN A 61 13.08 -9.07 13.45
CA GLN A 61 12.76 -7.71 13.91
C GLN A 61 11.82 -7.75 15.12
N THR A 62 11.67 -6.61 15.77
CA THR A 62 10.75 -6.44 16.91
C THR A 62 9.32 -6.86 16.52
N ALA A 63 8.71 -7.68 17.37
CA ALA A 63 7.36 -8.18 17.15
C ALA A 63 6.34 -7.05 17.20
N ILE A 64 5.36 -7.07 16.27
CA ILE A 64 4.33 -6.04 16.16
C ILE A 64 2.99 -6.63 16.63
N TYR A 65 2.44 -6.05 17.68
CA TYR A 65 1.15 -6.50 18.24
C TYR A 65 0.19 -5.37 18.58
N ARG A 66 0.69 -4.17 18.93
CA ARG A 66 -0.13 -2.99 19.28
C ARG A 66 -1.32 -3.36 20.19
N ASN A 67 -2.53 -2.95 19.85
CA ASN A 67 -3.76 -3.23 20.60
C ASN A 67 -4.38 -4.60 20.28
N ALA A 68 -3.77 -5.44 19.43
CA ALA A 68 -4.37 -6.74 19.09
C ALA A 68 -4.64 -7.60 20.34
N ASN A 69 -3.83 -7.49 21.39
CA ASN A 69 -4.02 -8.30 22.61
C ASN A 69 -5.10 -7.77 23.57
N THR A 70 -5.69 -6.61 23.31
CA THR A 70 -6.80 -6.09 24.15
C THR A 70 -8.14 -6.72 23.79
N PHE A 71 -8.25 -7.32 22.60
CA PHE A 71 -9.46 -7.99 22.14
C PHE A 71 -9.65 -9.33 22.85
N LYS A 72 -10.91 -9.69 23.11
CA LYS A 72 -11.28 -10.88 23.90
C LYS A 72 -11.54 -12.10 23.03
N THR A 73 -11.98 -11.91 21.78
CA THR A 73 -12.28 -13.01 20.86
C THR A 73 -11.08 -13.32 19.96
N LYS A 74 -11.00 -14.57 19.49
CA LYS A 74 -9.90 -15.02 18.63
C LYS A 74 -10.01 -14.37 17.25
N GLU A 75 -11.24 -14.19 16.80
CA GLU A 75 -11.64 -13.63 15.53
C GLU A 75 -11.24 -12.17 15.43
N GLU A 76 -11.53 -11.37 16.47
CA GLU A 76 -11.12 -9.96 16.55
C GLU A 76 -9.59 -9.82 16.55
N ARG A 77 -8.90 -10.61 17.40
CA ARG A 77 -7.43 -10.63 17.46
C ARG A 77 -6.83 -10.93 16.09
N LEU A 78 -7.35 -11.96 15.43
CA LEU A 78 -6.83 -12.40 14.16
C LEU A 78 -7.11 -11.37 13.06
N ALA A 79 -8.30 -10.77 13.02
CA ALA A 79 -8.65 -9.72 12.05
C ALA A 79 -7.67 -8.52 12.12
N VAL A 80 -7.34 -8.09 13.34
CA VAL A 80 -6.39 -6.99 13.57
C VAL A 80 -4.97 -7.40 13.14
N LEU A 81 -4.51 -8.60 13.52
CA LEU A 81 -3.17 -9.08 13.16
C LEU A 81 -3.02 -9.34 11.65
N ILE A 82 -4.05 -9.82 10.97
CA ILE A 82 -4.07 -9.97 9.51
C ILE A 82 -3.92 -8.59 8.85
N THR A 83 -4.62 -7.58 9.37
CA THR A 83 -4.49 -6.20 8.87
C THR A 83 -3.05 -5.71 9.03
N TYR A 84 -2.43 -5.91 10.20
CA TYR A 84 -1.02 -5.56 10.40
C TYR A 84 -0.07 -6.32 9.49
N GLN A 85 -0.29 -7.62 9.29
CA GLN A 85 0.50 -8.45 8.39
C GLN A 85 0.46 -7.92 6.95
N LYS A 86 -0.73 -7.58 6.44
CA LYS A 86 -0.93 -7.03 5.09
C LYS A 86 -0.26 -5.67 4.92
N VAL A 87 -0.48 -4.75 5.87
CA VAL A 87 0.13 -3.42 5.84
C VAL A 87 1.65 -3.52 5.89
N LEU A 88 2.19 -4.34 6.80
CA LEU A 88 3.62 -4.55 6.92
C LEU A 88 4.22 -5.14 5.64
N ASN A 89 3.59 -6.17 5.05
CA ASN A 89 4.05 -6.74 3.79
C ASN A 89 4.07 -5.70 2.67
N LYS A 90 3.04 -4.85 2.59
CA LYS A 90 2.97 -3.74 1.61
C LYS A 90 4.12 -2.76 1.81
N LEU A 91 4.37 -2.31 3.04
CA LEU A 91 5.46 -1.38 3.35
C LEU A 91 6.83 -1.97 2.98
N LEU A 92 7.07 -3.25 3.30
CA LEU A 92 8.32 -3.92 2.96
C LEU A 92 8.52 -4.01 1.43
N LYS A 93 7.46 -4.36 0.67
CA LYS A 93 7.50 -4.36 -0.80
C LYS A 93 7.72 -2.98 -1.41
N GLN A 94 7.26 -1.92 -0.73
CA GLN A 94 7.51 -0.54 -1.11
C GLN A 94 8.94 -0.07 -0.79
N GLY A 95 9.78 -0.91 -0.16
CA GLY A 95 11.18 -0.60 0.14
C GLY A 95 11.39 0.14 1.46
N TYR A 96 10.40 0.16 2.36
CA TYR A 96 10.60 0.63 3.74
C TYR A 96 11.56 -0.33 4.46
N ASN A 97 12.44 0.23 5.29
CA ASN A 97 13.50 -0.53 5.96
C ASN A 97 13.52 -0.22 7.47
N PRO A 98 13.55 -1.23 8.35
CA PRO A 98 13.52 -1.05 9.80
C PRO A 98 14.81 -0.49 10.42
N TYR A 99 15.93 -0.48 9.69
CA TYR A 99 17.23 -0.01 10.17
C TYR A 99 17.56 1.44 9.80
N LYS A 100 16.66 2.15 9.11
CA LYS A 100 16.89 3.52 8.64
C LYS A 100 15.66 4.41 8.82
N ASP A 101 15.89 5.72 8.73
CA ASP A 101 14.80 6.69 8.60
C ASP A 101 14.09 6.53 7.24
N ASN A 102 12.77 6.44 7.27
CA ASN A 102 11.92 6.26 6.09
C ASN A 102 11.20 7.56 5.67
N THR A 103 11.54 8.70 6.26
CA THR A 103 10.87 9.99 5.98
C THR A 103 10.92 10.39 4.51
N SER A 104 12.08 10.24 3.84
CA SER A 104 12.23 10.54 2.42
C SER A 104 11.32 9.66 1.54
N ARG A 105 11.33 8.35 1.80
CA ARG A 105 10.50 7.37 1.09
C ARG A 105 9.01 7.63 1.26
N TYR A 106 8.61 8.02 2.47
CA TYR A 106 7.24 8.39 2.76
C TYR A 106 6.78 9.60 1.95
N ARG A 107 7.60 10.66 1.88
CA ARG A 107 7.31 11.85 1.07
C ARG A 107 7.21 11.52 -0.42
N GLU A 108 8.15 10.73 -0.94
CA GLU A 108 8.18 10.29 -2.34
C GLU A 108 6.88 9.58 -2.75
N LEU A 109 6.46 8.58 -1.98
CA LEU A 109 5.27 7.79 -2.28
C LEU A 109 3.98 8.60 -2.15
N ASN A 110 3.91 9.54 -1.21
CA ASN A 110 2.74 10.41 -1.04
C ASN A 110 2.60 11.40 -2.20
N ASN A 111 3.72 12.00 -2.64
CA ASN A 111 3.71 12.92 -3.78
C ASN A 111 3.25 12.20 -5.06
N ASN A 112 3.71 10.97 -5.28
CA ASN A 112 3.27 10.15 -6.41
C ASN A 112 1.77 9.82 -6.35
N GLN A 113 1.21 9.58 -5.15
CA GLN A 113 -0.23 9.36 -4.98
C GLN A 113 -1.06 10.63 -5.24
N LEU A 114 -0.54 11.81 -4.89
CA LEU A 114 -1.20 13.08 -5.20
C LEU A 114 -1.21 13.34 -6.70
N ASN A 115 -0.09 13.10 -7.39
CA ASN A 115 0.03 13.30 -8.84
C ASN A 115 -0.83 12.33 -9.66
N GLN A 116 -1.05 11.10 -9.19
CA GLN A 116 -1.97 10.15 -9.84
C GLN A 116 -3.44 10.57 -9.69
N LYS A 117 -3.81 11.22 -8.58
CA LYS A 117 -5.18 11.75 -8.38
C LYS A 117 -5.45 12.96 -9.27
N THR A 118 -4.45 13.78 -9.57
CA THR A 118 -4.61 14.95 -10.45
C THR A 118 -4.77 14.56 -11.92
N HIS A 119 -4.15 13.46 -12.37
CA HIS A 119 -4.31 12.97 -13.75
C HIS A 119 -5.62 12.19 -14.01
N ASN A 120 -6.27 11.67 -12.97
CA ASN A 120 -7.56 10.96 -13.07
C ASN A 120 -8.78 11.85 -12.76
N LYS A 121 -8.59 13.18 -12.65
CA LYS A 121 -9.71 14.11 -12.47
C LYS A 121 -10.45 14.24 -13.81
N PRO A 122 -11.76 13.98 -13.89
CA PRO A 122 -12.49 14.17 -15.14
C PRO A 122 -12.33 15.61 -15.60
N ARG A 123 -11.91 15.78 -16.85
CA ARG A 123 -11.77 17.08 -17.52
C ARG A 123 -13.16 17.68 -17.65
N TYR A 124 -13.58 18.49 -16.68
CA TYR A 124 -14.81 19.26 -16.82
C TYR A 124 -14.56 20.31 -17.89
N ASN A 125 -15.24 20.17 -19.03
CA ASN A 125 -15.15 21.11 -20.13
C ASN A 125 -15.72 22.45 -19.67
N GLN A 126 -14.87 23.47 -19.58
CA GLN A 126 -15.32 24.86 -19.61
C GLN A 126 -15.79 25.16 -21.03
N HIS A 127 -17.06 24.89 -21.32
CA HIS A 127 -17.80 25.57 -22.37
C HIS A 127 -19.09 26.09 -21.76
N ASN A 128 -19.48 27.28 -22.22
CA ASN A 128 -20.68 28.05 -21.89
C ASN A 128 -20.45 29.14 -20.84
N ASN A 129 -19.90 30.26 -21.32
CA ASN A 129 -20.31 31.59 -20.88
C ASN A 129 -20.32 32.53 -22.09
N GLN A 130 -21.35 32.38 -22.91
CA GLN A 130 -21.92 33.47 -23.67
C GLN A 130 -23.40 33.50 -23.32
N ASN A 131 -23.91 34.70 -23.03
CA ASN A 131 -25.29 35.06 -22.70
C ASN A 131 -25.60 35.21 -21.20
N ASN A 132 -25.18 36.34 -20.64
CA ASN A 132 -26.10 37.17 -19.86
C ASN A 132 -25.60 38.62 -19.77
N GLN A 133 -25.77 39.36 -20.87
CA GLN A 133 -25.82 40.83 -20.88
C GLN A 133 -27.14 41.28 -21.49
N HIS A 134 -28.27 40.82 -20.96
CA HIS A 134 -29.55 41.47 -21.22
C HIS A 134 -30.57 41.09 -20.15
N CYS A 135 -30.65 41.92 -19.10
CA CYS A 135 -31.87 42.31 -18.41
C CYS A 135 -31.48 42.88 -17.05
N ASN A 136 -31.37 44.21 -16.95
CA ASN A 136 -31.53 44.97 -15.70
C ASN A 136 -31.59 46.48 -16.02
N GLN A 137 -32.67 46.89 -16.67
CA GLN A 137 -33.14 48.28 -16.65
C GLN A 137 -34.66 48.29 -16.76
N ARG A 138 -35.34 48.25 -15.60
CA ARG A 138 -36.67 48.85 -15.33
C ARG A 138 -37.21 48.29 -14.02
N CYS A 139 -36.84 48.94 -12.92
CA CYS A 139 -37.63 49.01 -11.70
C CYS A 139 -37.11 50.21 -10.91
N ASN A 140 -37.56 51.41 -11.28
CA ASN A 140 -37.46 52.63 -10.50
C ASN A 140 -38.43 53.67 -11.07
N GLN A 141 -39.74 53.39 -11.00
CA GLN A 141 -40.81 54.39 -11.03
C GLN A 141 -42.01 53.81 -10.28
N GLN A 142 -42.15 54.18 -9.00
CA GLN A 142 -43.41 54.32 -8.23
C GLN A 142 -43.08 54.51 -6.75
N ILE A 143 -42.56 55.70 -6.43
CA ILE A 143 -42.84 56.37 -5.17
C ILE A 143 -43.23 57.79 -5.58
N ASN A 144 -44.55 58.01 -5.63
CA ASN A 144 -45.30 59.23 -5.34
C ASN A 144 -46.74 59.02 -5.82
#